data_AF-A0A0G0IQZ2-F1
#
_entry.id   AF-A0A0G0IQZ2-F1
#
_cell.length_a   1.000
_cell.length_b   1.000
_cell.length_c   1.000
_cell.angle_alpha   90.00
_cell.angle_beta   90.00
_cell.angle_gamma   90.00
#
_symmetry.space_group_name_H-M   'P 1'
#
loop_
_entity.id
_entity.type
_entity.pdbx_description
1 polymer ?
#
loop_
_entity_poly.entity_id
_entity_poly.type
_entity_poly.pdbx_seq_one_letter_code
_entity_poly.pdbx_strand_id
1 'polypeptide(L)' 'MQIITIIINELPYKNDKAWNALRLAGELLNQDVKVKIFLLEDGVDVGKKR' A
#
# COMPACT_ATOMS: atom_id res chain seq x y z
N MET A 1 -20.58 -1.26 -0.34
CA MET A 1 -19.21 -1.20 -0.90
C MET A 1 -18.36 -0.29 -0.03
N GLN A 2 -17.44 -0.87 0.74
CA GLN A 2 -16.54 -0.13 1.63
C GLN A 2 -15.33 0.39 0.85
N ILE A 3 -14.82 1.57 1.21
CA ILE A 3 -13.62 2.15 0.61
C ILE A 3 -12.56 2.34 1.70
N ILE A 4 -11.38 1.76 1.50
CA ILE A 4 -10.25 1.88 2.42
C ILE A 4 -9.09 2.57 1.71
N THR A 5 -8.53 3.61 2.34
CA THR A 5 -7.30 4.26 1.89
C THR A 5 -6.14 3.76 2.74
N ILE A 6 -5.10 3.24 2.09
CA ILE A 6 -3.86 2.82 2.72
C ILE A 6 -2.79 3.86 2.38
N ILE A 7 -2.19 4.43 3.43
CA ILE A 7 -1.09 5.39 3.30
C ILE A 7 0.22 4.64 3.55
N ILE A 8 1.16 4.75 2.61
CA ILE A 8 2.51 4.22 2.76
C ILE A 8 3.47 5.41 2.72
N ASN A 9 4.19 5.63 3.83
CA ASN A 9 5.10 6.77 4.00
C ASN A 9 6.56 6.38 4.25
N GLU A 10 6.87 5.07 4.35
CA GLU A 10 8.23 4.58 4.57
C GLU A 10 8.85 3.97 3.31
N LEU A 11 10.18 4.01 3.23
CA LEU A 11 10.96 3.40 2.15
C LEU A 11 10.57 1.93 1.93
N PRO A 12 10.42 1.48 0.66
CA PRO A 12 10.31 0.06 0.38
C PRO A 12 11.60 -0.66 0.81
N TYR A 13 11.47 -1.90 1.28
CA TYR A 13 12.59 -2.78 1.65
C TYR A 13 13.45 -2.34 2.86
N LYS A 14 13.16 -1.21 3.50
CA LYS A 14 13.79 -0.84 4.80
C LYS A 14 13.28 -1.75 5.93
N ASN A 15 12.01 -2.14 5.84
CA ASN A 15 11.32 -3.10 6.68
C ASN A 15 10.12 -3.67 5.90
N ASP A 16 9.32 -4.51 6.56
CA ASP A 16 8.19 -5.17 5.92
C ASP A 16 6.90 -4.34 5.89
N LYS A 17 6.90 -3.06 6.33
CA LYS A 17 5.66 -2.27 6.43
C LYS A 17 5.04 -2.01 5.07
N ALA A 18 5.83 -1.56 4.09
CA ALA A 18 5.35 -1.31 2.74
C ALA A 18 4.83 -2.61 2.08
N TRP A 19 5.54 -3.72 2.27
CA TRP A 19 5.11 -5.03 1.76
C TRP A 19 3.81 -5.51 2.41
N ASN A 20 3.70 -5.43 3.74
CA ASN A 20 2.49 -5.83 4.46
C ASN A 20 1.29 -4.95 4.12
N ALA A 21 1.49 -3.65 3.88
CA ALA A 21 0.44 -2.74 3.42
C ALA A 21 -0.09 -3.17 2.04
N LEU A 22 0.78 -3.49 1.09
CA LEU A 22 0.39 -4.00 -0.23
C LEU A 22 -0.26 -5.38 -0.16
N ARG A 23 0.24 -6.28 0.71
CA ARG A 23 -0.36 -7.60 0.94
C ARG A 23 -1.77 -7.49 1.51
N LEU A 24 -1.98 -6.60 2.48
CA LEU A 24 -3.31 -6.29 3.01
C LEU A 24 -4.22 -5.71 1.92
N ALA A 25 -3.71 -4.79 1.10
CA ALA A 25 -4.46 -4.24 -0.03
C ALA A 25 -4.96 -5.36 -0.97
N GLY A 26 -4.10 -6.33 -1.30
CA GLY A 26 -4.48 -7.48 -2.12
C GLY A 26 -5.60 -8.33 -1.49
N GLU A 27 -5.52 -8.59 -0.19
CA GLU A 27 -6.55 -9.37 0.50
C GLU A 27 -7.89 -8.62 0.60
N LEU A 28 -7.87 -7.30 0.80
CA LEU A 28 -9.07 -6.48 0.80
C LEU A 28 -9.80 -6.51 -0.55
N LEU A 29 -9.06 -6.59 -1.66
CA LEU A 29 -9.66 -6.75 -3.00
C LEU A 29 -10.44 -8.06 -3.13
N ASN A 30 -10.07 -9.13 -2.41
CA ASN A 30 -10.80 -10.40 -2.38
C ASN A 30 -12.11 -10.32 -1.57
N GLN A 31 -12.31 -9.27 -0.78
CA GLN A 31 -13.45 -9.08 0.13
C GLN A 31 -14.45 -8.02 -0.38
N ASP A 32 -14.43 -7.72 -1.68
CA ASP A 32 -15.27 -6.67 -2.31
C ASP A 32 -15.06 -5.26 -1.70
N VAL A 33 -13.85 -5.01 -1.16
CA VAL A 33 -13.44 -3.70 -0.66
C VAL A 33 -12.71 -2.93 -1.74
N LYS A 34 -13.13 -1.69 -1.97
CA LYS A 34 -12.40 -0.78 -2.86
C LYS A 34 -11.19 -0.20 -2.13
N VAL A 35 -10.00 -0.51 -2.61
CA VAL A 35 -8.75 -0.03 -2.02
C VAL A 35 -8.21 1.19 -2.79
N LYS A 36 -7.74 2.20 -2.06
CA LYS A 36 -6.96 3.33 -2.59
C LYS A 36 -5.58 3.30 -1.94
N ILE A 37 -4.52 3.40 -2.74
CA ILE A 37 -3.16 3.53 -2.22
C ILE A 37 -2.70 4.96 -2.39
N PHE A 38 -2.18 5.54 -1.31
CA PHE A 38 -1.59 6.87 -1.31
C PHE A 38 -0.14 6.77 -0.82
N LEU A 39 0.79 7.14 -1.69
CA LEU A 39 2.21 7.15 -1.37
C LEU A 39 2.61 8.58 -0.97
N LEU A 40 3.29 8.73 0.17
CA LEU A 40 3.77 10.00 0.72
C LEU A 40 5.24 9.83 1.15
N GLU A 41 5.99 10.93 1.30
CA GLU A 41 7.37 10.91 1.83
C GLU A 41 8.25 9.88 1.09
N ASP A 42 9.01 9.08 1.85
CA ASP A 42 9.86 8.01 1.34
C ASP A 42 9.05 6.86 0.69
N GLY A 43 7.75 6.76 0.99
CA GLY A 43 6.85 5.75 0.43
C GLY A 43 6.60 5.90 -1.06
N VAL A 44 6.92 7.05 -1.67
CA VAL A 44 6.83 7.26 -3.13
C VAL A 44 7.74 6.27 -3.89
N ASP A 45 8.87 5.87 -3.29
CA ASP A 45 9.81 4.93 -3.90
C ASP A 45 9.23 3.50 -4.06
N VAL A 46 8.11 3.18 -3.39
CA VAL A 46 7.38 1.90 -3.56
C VAL A 46 6.86 1.73 -5.00
N GLY A 47 6.43 2.82 -5.65
CA GLY A 47 5.89 2.80 -7.01
C GLY A 47 6.94 2.99 -8.11
N LYS A 48 8.22 3.09 -7.76
CA LYS A 48 9.29 3.49 -8.67
C LYS A 48 9.69 2.32 -9.58
N LYS A 49 9.62 2.55 -10.89
CA LYS A 49 10.14 1.60 -11.88
C LYS A 49 11.67 1.62 -11.84
N ARG A 50 12.28 0.45 -11.70
CA ARG A 50 13.73 0.24 -11.84
C ARG A 50 14.06 -0.27 -13.23
#